data_AF-A0A162ZLA2-F1
#
_entry.id   AF-A0A162ZLA2-F1
#
_cell.length_a   1.000
_cell.length_b   1.000
_cell.length_c   1.000
_cell.angle_alpha   90.00
_cell.angle_beta   90.00
_cell.angle_gamma   90.00
#
_symmetry.space_group_name_H-M   'P 1'
#
loop_
_entity.id
_entity.type
_entity.pdbx_description
1 polymer ?
#
loop_
_entity_poly.entity_id
_entity_poly.type
_entity_poly.pdbx_seq_one_letter_code
_entity_poly.pdbx_strand_id
1 'polypeptide(L)'
;MAKNWAADEWEHRRRLVQFWREQNGNEIRCTFDSVAQGERISSNSGHIVVSCIYWAERNDCFITSVDCIHLLESLMDIRFSVEEKNRVRRNLEGFRPLTVSKCKAESADFFKLIMSFPNPKPRNIEKDVKVFPWKTLPYALKKIVTKYTA
;
A
#
# COMPACT_ATOMS: atom_id res chain seq x y z
N MET A 1 -4.83 -12.17 -0.49
CA MET A 1 -4.93 -10.76 -0.06
C MET A 1 -6.19 -10.04 -0.57
N ALA A 2 -6.58 -10.13 -1.85
CA ALA A 2 -7.76 -9.40 -2.38
C ALA A 2 -9.01 -10.27 -2.69
N LYS A 3 -9.19 -11.41 -2.00
CA LYS A 3 -10.33 -12.33 -2.22
C LYS A 3 -11.33 -12.23 -1.06
N ASN A 4 -12.61 -12.50 -1.31
CA ASN A 4 -13.70 -12.56 -0.32
C ASN A 4 -13.94 -11.22 0.41
N TRP A 5 -14.25 -10.16 -0.35
CA TRP A 5 -14.58 -8.84 0.18
C TRP A 5 -15.89 -8.84 0.95
N ALA A 6 -15.90 -8.21 2.13
CA ALA A 6 -17.08 -7.97 2.92
C ALA A 6 -17.94 -6.85 2.32
N ALA A 7 -19.21 -6.75 2.72
CA ALA A 7 -20.16 -5.81 2.13
C ALA A 7 -19.75 -4.35 2.35
N ASP A 8 -19.24 -4.03 3.54
CA ASP A 8 -18.69 -2.72 3.90
C ASP A 8 -17.43 -2.39 3.08
N GLU A 9 -16.56 -3.36 2.83
CA GLU A 9 -15.38 -3.17 1.99
C GLU A 9 -15.76 -2.83 0.54
N TRP A 10 -16.80 -3.47 0.01
CA TRP A 10 -17.33 -3.17 -1.32
C TRP A 10 -17.94 -1.77 -1.39
N GLU A 11 -18.74 -1.39 -0.39
CA GLU A 11 -19.34 -0.06 -0.28
C GLU A 11 -18.27 1.04 -0.30
N HIS A 12 -17.21 0.86 0.48
CA HIS A 12 -16.11 1.83 0.58
C HIS A 12 -15.08 1.69 -0.54
N ARG A 13 -15.18 0.65 -1.38
CA ARG A 13 -14.16 0.25 -2.37
C ARG A 13 -12.75 0.17 -1.77
N ARG A 14 -12.67 -0.20 -0.50
CA ARG A 14 -11.43 -0.29 0.27
C ARG A 14 -11.51 -1.48 1.21
N ARG A 15 -10.43 -2.24 1.27
CA ARG A 15 -10.12 -3.22 2.30
C ARG A 15 -8.89 -2.73 3.06
N LEU A 16 -8.97 -2.71 4.39
CA LEU A 16 -7.80 -2.50 5.22
C LEU A 16 -7.10 -3.83 5.44
N VAL A 17 -5.80 -3.88 5.20
CA VAL A 17 -5.00 -5.08 5.39
C VAL A 17 -3.91 -4.77 6.41
N GLN A 18 -3.96 -5.46 7.54
CA GLN A 18 -2.91 -5.42 8.55
C GLN A 18 -1.82 -6.42 8.19
N PHE A 19 -0.58 -6.00 8.35
CA PHE A 19 0.62 -6.80 8.14
C PHE A 19 1.40 -6.88 9.44
N TRP A 20 1.91 -8.07 9.74
CA TRP A 20 2.83 -8.31 10.84
C TRP A 20 4.17 -8.80 10.32
N ARG A 21 5.20 -8.43 11.04
CA ARG A 21 6.58 -8.84 10.79
C ARG A 21 7.02 -9.79 11.90
N GLU A 22 7.56 -10.93 11.51
CA GLU A 22 8.31 -11.82 12.38
C GLU A 22 9.70 -12.01 11.79
N GLN A 23 10.75 -11.84 12.59
CA GLN A 23 12.13 -12.09 12.16
C GLN A 23 12.71 -13.28 12.92
N ASN A 24 13.20 -14.27 12.20
CA ASN A 24 13.95 -15.40 12.74
C ASN A 24 15.33 -15.46 12.05
N GLY A 25 16.36 -14.96 12.72
CA GLY A 25 17.68 -14.77 12.12
C GLY A 25 17.62 -13.82 10.92
N ASN A 26 17.98 -14.32 9.73
CA ASN A 26 17.95 -13.58 8.47
C ASN A 26 16.64 -13.78 7.69
N GLU A 27 15.71 -14.60 8.19
CA GLU A 27 14.41 -14.80 7.57
C GLU A 27 13.40 -13.77 8.12
N ILE A 28 12.82 -12.97 7.24
CA ILE A 28 11.69 -12.09 7.56
C ILE A 28 10.42 -12.76 7.04
N ARG A 29 9.56 -13.17 7.97
CA ARG A 29 8.21 -13.65 7.70
C ARG A 29 7.23 -12.49 7.81
N CYS A 30 6.37 -12.40 6.80
CA CYS A 30 5.34 -11.38 6.69
C CYS A 30 3.98 -12.08 6.63
N THR A 31 3.14 -11.86 7.64
CA THR A 31 1.76 -12.35 7.70
C THR A 31 0.80 -11.17 7.54
N PHE A 32 -0.43 -11.45 7.12
CA PHE A 32 -1.43 -10.41 6.90
C PHE A 32 -2.84 -10.91 7.15
N ASP A 33 -3.74 -9.98 7.49
CA ASP A 33 -5.16 -10.23 7.68
C ASP A 33 -5.98 -8.98 7.34
N SER A 34 -7.26 -9.16 7.00
CA SER A 34 -8.20 -8.06 6.80
C SER A 34 -8.66 -7.49 8.14
N VAL A 35 -8.80 -6.16 8.22
CA VAL A 35 -9.33 -5.47 9.40
C VAL A 35 -10.53 -4.61 9.04
N ALA A 36 -11.43 -4.40 10.00
CA ALA A 36 -12.66 -3.65 9.78
C ALA A 36 -12.38 -2.15 9.55
N GLN A 37 -13.17 -1.49 8.69
CA GLN A 37 -12.97 -0.08 8.33
C GLN A 37 -12.97 0.91 9.52
N GLY A 38 -13.66 0.56 10.61
CA GLY A 38 -13.82 1.39 11.80
C GLY A 38 -12.91 1.04 12.99
N GLU A 39 -12.06 0.02 12.84
CA GLU A 39 -11.20 -0.42 13.94
C GLU A 39 -10.09 0.61 14.19
N ARG A 40 -9.95 1.06 15.45
CA ARG A 40 -8.87 1.96 15.83
C ARG A 40 -7.57 1.18 15.81
N ILE A 41 -6.83 1.32 14.71
CA ILE A 41 -5.50 0.75 14.56
C ILE A 41 -4.54 1.57 15.42
N SER A 42 -4.33 1.12 16.65
CA SER A 42 -3.26 1.67 17.51
C SER A 42 -1.92 1.42 16.85
N SER A 43 -1.20 2.50 16.53
CA SER A 43 0.12 2.45 15.89
C SER A 43 1.19 1.98 16.87
N ASN A 44 1.10 0.74 17.33
CA ASN A 44 2.12 0.11 18.17
C ASN A 44 3.17 -0.56 17.27
N SER A 45 4.40 -0.61 17.75
CA SER A 45 5.53 -1.24 17.07
C SER A 45 5.24 -2.71 16.75
N GLY A 46 5.41 -3.11 15.48
CA GLY A 46 5.33 -4.50 15.02
C GLY A 46 4.23 -4.80 13.98
N HIS A 47 3.33 -3.86 13.70
CA HIS A 47 2.32 -4.04 12.64
C HIS A 47 2.04 -2.75 11.88
N ILE A 48 1.57 -2.90 10.64
CA ILE A 48 1.18 -1.79 9.77
C ILE A 48 -0.10 -2.13 9.02
N VAL A 49 -0.95 -1.12 8.82
CA VAL A 49 -2.16 -1.27 8.00
C VAL A 49 -2.03 -0.44 6.73
N VAL A 50 -2.38 -1.06 5.60
CA VAL A 50 -2.40 -0.41 4.28
C VAL A 50 -3.76 -0.60 3.61
N SER A 51 -4.03 0.23 2.60
CA SER A 51 -5.28 0.19 1.86
C SER A 51 -5.15 -0.66 0.60
N CYS A 52 -5.95 -1.72 0.50
CA CYS A 52 -6.26 -2.41 -0.74
C CYS A 52 -7.49 -1.75 -1.36
N ILE A 53 -7.32 -1.07 -2.49
CA ILE A 53 -8.33 -0.14 -3.03
C ILE A 53 -8.85 -0.71 -4.34
N TYR A 54 -10.16 -0.92 -4.42
CA TYR A 54 -10.79 -1.45 -5.63
C TYR A 54 -11.06 -0.32 -6.63
N TRP A 55 -10.57 -0.48 -7.86
CA TRP A 55 -10.80 0.44 -8.96
C TRP A 55 -11.82 -0.17 -9.94
N ALA A 56 -13.06 0.31 -9.87
CA ALA A 56 -14.19 -0.25 -10.64
C ALA A 56 -13.98 -0.22 -12.16
N GLU A 57 -13.50 0.91 -12.69
CA GLU A 57 -13.27 1.12 -14.13
C GLU A 57 -12.20 0.16 -14.69
N ARG A 58 -11.33 -0.37 -13.83
CA ARG A 58 -10.30 -1.37 -14.20
C ARG A 58 -10.60 -2.77 -13.72
N ASN A 59 -11.64 -2.96 -12.91
CA ASN A 59 -11.98 -4.22 -12.27
C ASN A 59 -10.76 -4.91 -11.61
N ASP A 60 -9.93 -4.12 -10.90
CA ASP A 60 -8.71 -4.62 -10.24
C ASP A 60 -8.45 -3.84 -8.94
N CYS A 61 -7.65 -4.42 -8.06
CA CYS A 61 -7.26 -3.82 -6.79
C CYS A 61 -5.89 -3.16 -6.87
N PHE A 62 -5.69 -2.08 -6.13
CA PHE A 62 -4.47 -1.29 -6.14
C PHE A 62 -4.02 -0.93 -4.72
N ILE A 63 -2.71 -0.69 -4.58
CA ILE A 63 -2.08 -0.09 -3.40
C ILE A 63 -1.41 1.23 -3.82
N THR A 64 -1.47 2.25 -2.96
CA THR A 64 -0.77 3.51 -3.22
C THR A 64 0.73 3.36 -3.01
N SER A 65 1.54 4.17 -3.70
CA SER A 65 2.99 4.20 -3.49
C SER A 65 3.37 4.56 -2.06
N VAL A 66 2.57 5.41 -1.41
CA VAL A 66 2.78 5.82 -0.02
C VAL A 66 2.60 4.61 0.92
N ASP A 67 1.49 3.89 0.79
CA ASP A 67 1.23 2.67 1.57
C ASP A 67 2.30 1.60 1.32
N CYS A 68 2.72 1.43 0.06
CA CYS A 68 3.76 0.47 -0.30
C CYS A 68 5.11 0.79 0.37
N ILE A 69 5.50 2.07 0.41
CA ILE A 69 6.75 2.51 1.06
C ILE A 69 6.64 2.34 2.59
N HIS A 70 5.54 2.73 3.21
CA HIS A 70 5.37 2.55 4.65
C HIS A 70 5.38 1.07 5.04
N LEU A 71 4.76 0.21 4.23
CA LEU A 71 4.83 -1.24 4.42
C LEU A 71 6.27 -1.76 4.37
N LEU A 72 7.08 -1.29 3.41
CA LEU A 72 8.49 -1.65 3.35
C LEU A 72 9.29 -1.16 4.57
N GLU A 73 9.07 0.08 5.02
CA GLU A 73 9.67 0.60 6.26
C GLU A 73 9.33 -0.30 7.46
N SER A 74 8.06 -0.68 7.59
CA SER A 74 7.59 -1.54 8.69
C SER A 74 8.14 -2.96 8.61
N LEU A 75 8.26 -3.55 7.42
CA LEU A 75 8.77 -4.92 7.25
C LEU A 75 10.27 -5.02 7.44
N MET A 76 10.99 -3.93 7.16
CA MET A 76 12.44 -3.86 7.35
C MET A 76 12.83 -3.30 8.72
N ASP A 77 11.86 -2.78 9.48
CA ASP A 77 12.04 -2.12 10.78
C ASP A 77 13.05 -0.95 10.70
N ILE A 78 12.97 -0.20 9.59
CA ILE A 78 13.85 0.93 9.27
C ILE A 78 12.98 2.08 8.77
N ARG A 79 13.28 3.29 9.22
CA ARG A 79 12.74 4.52 8.62
C ARG A 79 13.61 4.93 7.44
N PHE A 80 13.02 5.04 6.26
CA PHE A 80 13.78 5.44 5.09
C PHE A 80 14.08 6.93 5.08
N SER A 81 15.32 7.26 4.74
CA SER A 81 15.70 8.62 4.35
C SER A 81 14.97 9.05 3.07
N VAL A 82 15.02 10.34 2.74
CA VAL A 82 14.42 10.85 1.50
C VAL A 82 15.08 10.22 0.26
N GLU A 83 16.41 10.05 0.31
CA GLU A 83 17.23 9.42 -0.73
C GLU A 83 16.85 7.95 -0.89
N GLU A 84 16.65 7.23 0.21
CA GLU A 84 16.23 5.83 0.20
C GLU A 84 14.82 5.67 -0.35
N LYS A 85 13.88 6.53 0.06
CA LYS A 85 12.53 6.56 -0.53
C LYS A 85 12.59 6.77 -2.04
N ASN A 86 13.46 7.65 -2.53
CA ASN A 86 13.68 7.84 -3.96
C ASN A 86 14.28 6.60 -4.64
N ARG A 87 15.22 5.90 -3.99
CA ARG A 87 15.80 4.66 -4.50
C ARG A 87 14.77 3.53 -4.57
N VAL A 88 13.95 3.38 -3.55
CA VAL A 88 12.83 2.41 -3.50
C VAL A 88 11.83 2.74 -4.60
N ARG A 89 11.41 4.01 -4.75
CA ARG A 89 10.51 4.45 -5.84
C ARG A 89 11.03 4.05 -7.22
N ARG A 90 12.31 4.28 -7.53
CA ARG A 90 12.92 3.87 -8.81
C ARG A 90 12.89 2.35 -9.02
N ASN A 91 13.11 1.56 -7.95
CA ASN A 91 13.00 0.11 -8.05
C ASN A 91 11.55 -0.35 -8.28
N LEU A 92 10.59 0.37 -7.68
CA LEU A 92 9.17 0.10 -7.82
C LEU A 92 8.63 0.44 -9.23
N GLU A 93 9.22 1.41 -9.95
CA GLU A 93 8.82 1.73 -11.34
C GLU A 93 8.87 0.50 -12.28
N GLY A 94 9.75 -0.48 -12.01
CA GLY A 94 9.80 -1.74 -12.75
C GLY A 94 8.53 -2.60 -12.64
N PHE A 95 7.65 -2.34 -11.67
CA PHE A 95 6.34 -2.98 -11.53
C PHE A 95 5.22 -2.23 -12.27
N ARG A 96 5.57 -1.25 -13.12
CA ARG A 96 4.68 -0.50 -14.01
C ARG A 96 3.51 0.15 -13.24
N PRO A 97 3.79 1.12 -12.34
CA PRO A 97 2.73 1.84 -11.66
C PRO A 97 1.87 2.65 -12.63
N LEU A 98 0.62 2.87 -12.24
CA LEU A 98 -0.26 3.83 -12.90
C LEU A 98 -0.19 5.17 -12.18
N THR A 99 -0.13 6.25 -12.94
CA THR A 99 -0.27 7.61 -12.40
C THR A 99 -1.73 8.02 -12.45
N VAL A 100 -2.34 8.11 -11.28
CA VAL A 100 -3.72 8.53 -11.04
C VAL A 100 -3.71 10.00 -10.65
N SER A 101 -4.55 10.82 -11.29
CA SER A 101 -4.57 12.27 -11.08
C SER A 101 -5.97 12.84 -11.27
N LYS A 102 -6.27 13.92 -10.55
CA LYS A 102 -7.50 14.70 -10.71
C LYS A 102 -7.69 15.24 -12.13
N CYS A 103 -6.61 15.51 -12.86
CA CYS A 103 -6.67 16.10 -14.20
C CYS A 103 -6.92 15.07 -15.32
N LYS A 104 -6.83 13.77 -15.02
CA LYS A 104 -7.08 12.69 -15.99
C LYS A 104 -8.49 12.17 -15.80
N ALA A 105 -9.39 12.41 -16.76
CA ALA A 105 -10.79 11.99 -16.67
C ALA A 105 -10.95 10.50 -16.32
N GLU A 106 -10.15 9.63 -16.93
CA GLU A 106 -10.15 8.18 -16.68
C GLU A 106 -9.83 7.78 -15.23
N SER A 107 -9.15 8.64 -14.46
CA SER A 107 -8.66 8.32 -13.11
C SER A 107 -9.11 9.32 -12.06
N ALA A 108 -9.88 10.34 -12.44
CA ALA A 108 -10.26 11.44 -11.57
C ALA A 108 -11.15 10.97 -10.41
N ASP A 109 -12.11 10.08 -10.68
CA ASP A 109 -13.00 9.56 -9.64
C ASP A 109 -12.28 8.57 -8.72
N PHE A 110 -11.36 7.77 -9.25
CA PHE A 110 -10.47 6.95 -8.44
C PHE A 110 -9.54 7.79 -7.57
N PHE A 111 -9.00 8.90 -8.09
CA PHE A 111 -8.21 9.86 -7.31
C PHE A 111 -9.03 10.46 -6.16
N LYS A 112 -10.27 10.91 -6.43
CA LYS A 112 -11.17 11.46 -5.42
C LYS A 112 -11.50 10.40 -4.35
N LEU A 113 -11.73 9.15 -4.75
CA LEU A 113 -11.96 8.04 -3.84
C LEU A 113 -10.78 7.85 -2.88
N ILE A 114 -9.55 7.78 -3.40
CA ILE A 114 -8.33 7.68 -2.58
C ILE A 114 -8.23 8.84 -1.57
N MET A 115 -8.53 10.05 -2.01
CA MET A 115 -8.47 11.26 -1.16
C MET A 115 -9.61 11.35 -0.14
N SER A 116 -10.71 10.62 -0.35
CA SER A 116 -11.86 10.60 0.55
C SER A 116 -11.65 9.74 1.80
N PHE A 117 -10.64 8.87 1.80
CA PHE A 117 -10.41 7.94 2.90
C PHE A 117 -10.05 8.64 4.23
N PRO A 118 -10.56 8.13 5.36
CA PRO A 118 -10.25 8.66 6.68
C PRO A 118 -8.76 8.45 7.02
N ASN A 119 -8.29 9.19 8.02
CA ASN A 119 -6.88 9.20 8.42
C ASN A 119 -6.32 7.78 8.71
N PRO A 120 -5.01 7.54 8.46
CA PRO A 120 -4.02 8.55 8.10
C PRO A 120 -4.10 8.91 6.61
N LYS A 121 -4.50 10.15 6.31
CA LYS A 121 -4.50 10.69 4.95
C LYS A 121 -3.06 10.63 4.46
N PRO A 122 -2.80 10.23 3.20
CA PRO A 122 -1.52 10.48 2.58
C PRO A 122 -1.27 12.00 2.56
N ARG A 123 -0.62 12.55 3.60
CA ARG A 123 -0.23 13.97 3.63
C ARG A 123 0.71 14.20 2.44
N ASN A 124 0.42 15.24 1.66
CA ASN A 124 1.19 15.76 0.50
C ASN A 124 0.98 15.10 -0.87
N ILE A 125 -0.18 14.51 -1.16
CA ILE A 125 -0.51 14.10 -2.54
C ILE A 125 -1.46 15.13 -3.17
N GLU A 126 -0.92 16.26 -3.60
CA GLU A 126 -1.73 17.39 -4.10
C GLU A 126 -2.14 17.25 -5.58
N LYS A 127 -1.48 16.40 -6.38
CA LYS A 127 -1.68 16.38 -7.85
C LYS A 127 -1.78 15.00 -8.48
N ASP A 128 -0.85 14.11 -8.17
CA ASP A 128 -0.77 12.77 -8.76
C ASP A 128 -0.29 11.74 -7.74
N VAL A 129 -0.89 10.55 -7.79
CA VAL A 129 -0.50 9.40 -6.99
C VAL A 129 -0.12 8.25 -7.90
N LYS A 130 0.99 7.61 -7.56
CA LYS A 130 1.37 6.33 -8.16
C LYS A 130 0.61 5.23 -7.45
N VAL A 131 -0.07 4.38 -8.20
CA VAL A 131 -0.74 3.18 -7.68
C VAL A 131 -0.18 1.95 -8.37
N PHE A 132 -0.06 0.86 -7.63
CA PHE A 132 0.44 -0.42 -8.11
C PHE A 132 -0.67 -1.45 -8.06
N PRO A 133 -0.81 -2.34 -9.07
CA PRO A 133 -1.74 -3.45 -8.98
C PRO A 133 -1.43 -4.28 -7.73
N TRP A 134 -2.43 -4.55 -6.92
CA TRP A 134 -2.26 -5.24 -5.65
C TRP A 134 -1.57 -6.61 -5.80
N LYS A 135 -1.84 -7.29 -6.92
CA LYS A 135 -1.20 -8.56 -7.30
C LYS A 135 0.33 -8.48 -7.43
N THR A 136 0.91 -7.31 -7.67
CA THR A 136 2.38 -7.15 -7.76
C THR A 136 3.03 -6.97 -6.40
N LEU A 137 2.25 -6.73 -5.34
CA LEU A 137 2.75 -6.40 -4.01
C LEU A 137 3.71 -7.47 -3.45
N PRO A 138 3.42 -8.79 -3.45
CA PRO A 138 4.35 -9.79 -2.94
C PRO A 138 5.73 -9.75 -3.61
N TYR A 139 5.74 -9.58 -4.93
CA TYR A 139 6.96 -9.54 -5.74
C TYR A 139 7.76 -8.26 -5.47
N ALA A 140 7.06 -7.13 -5.33
CA ALA A 140 7.67 -5.84 -4.96
C ALA A 140 8.33 -5.91 -3.59
N LEU A 141 7.61 -6.41 -2.57
CA LEU A 141 8.14 -6.57 -1.22
C LEU A 141 9.38 -7.46 -1.20
N LYS A 142 9.28 -8.67 -1.77
CA LYS A 142 10.41 -9.61 -1.85
C LYS A 142 11.63 -8.98 -2.54
N LYS A 143 11.44 -8.35 -3.69
CA LYS A 143 12.53 -7.73 -4.47
C LYS A 143 13.26 -6.63 -3.70
N ILE A 144 12.52 -5.79 -2.96
CA ILE A 144 13.13 -4.71 -2.18
C ILE A 144 13.80 -5.26 -0.93
N VAL A 145 13.10 -6.08 -0.14
CA VAL A 145 13.64 -6.64 1.12
C VAL A 145 14.94 -7.40 0.87
N THR A 146 15.02 -8.23 -0.17
CA THR A 146 16.26 -8.96 -0.52
C THR A 146 17.46 -8.05 -0.79
N LYS A 147 17.26 -6.79 -1.21
CA LYS A 147 18.37 -5.84 -1.40
C LYS A 147 18.90 -5.24 -0.09
N TYR A 148 18.14 -5.34 0.99
CA TYR A 148 18.49 -4.78 2.30
C TYR A 148 18.94 -5.86 3.30
N THR A 149 18.59 -7.13 3.05
CA THR A 149 19.02 -8.28 3.87
C THR A 149 20.24 -9.01 3.29
N ALA A 150 20.81 -8.52 2.18
CA ALA A 150 21.99 -9.09 1.52
C ALA A 150 23.29 -8.41 2.01
#